data_AF-A0A1S3JNT8-F1
#
_entry.id   AF-A0A1S3JNT8-F1
#
_cell.length_a   1.000
_cell.length_b   1.000
_cell.length_c   1.000
_cell.angle_alpha   90.00
_cell.angle_beta   90.00
_cell.angle_gamma   90.00
#
_symmetry.space_group_name_H-M   'P 1'
#
loop_
_entity.id
_entity.type
_entity.pdbx_description
1 polymer ?
#
loop_
_entity_poly.entity_id
_entity_poly.type
_entity_poly.pdbx_seq_one_letter_code
_entity_poly.pdbx_strand_id
1 'polypeptide(L)'
;MHRGYNRTRQLVEFIELSRMFGATHFTLYDYLGNLTVLNPVIREYEKQGLLELVNWKLAGMVTDHVLNPEEERFVKGFEDQCTQVLAHTECLYRNLHKYKYIAFYDLDEMLVPGYNRTWPELVKLIPKNYSSFIFHNRFFPLRNRVKEELGKYNDPLLIKYHPVSLEYTLAESEIVFTRPKVMVLGKGVSKCRVHHVVHLSGSHPFDIPVHLGTMWHYRSRPPKDSKKPAERDYYMYKFKDELLARMDRIFQKTRALIV
;
A
#
# COMPACT_ATOMS: atom_id res chain seq x y z
N MET A 1 6.81 -7.51 2.25
CA MET A 1 7.53 -7.85 1.00
C MET A 1 7.70 -9.35 0.96
N HIS A 2 7.39 -10.00 -0.16
CA HIS A 2 7.46 -11.46 -0.30
C HIS A 2 7.78 -11.84 -1.74
N ARG A 3 8.14 -13.11 -1.98
CA ARG A 3 8.31 -13.70 -3.32
C ARG A 3 9.30 -12.96 -4.23
N GLY A 4 10.43 -12.52 -3.68
CA GLY A 4 11.50 -11.86 -4.44
C GLY A 4 11.15 -10.47 -4.93
N TYR A 5 10.22 -9.76 -4.25
CA TYR A 5 9.88 -8.37 -4.55
C TYR A 5 11.16 -7.53 -4.76
N ASN A 6 11.24 -6.82 -5.89
CA ASN A 6 12.45 -6.12 -6.34
C ASN A 6 12.14 -4.77 -7.01
N ARG A 7 10.94 -4.21 -6.82
CA ARG A 7 10.48 -2.99 -7.50
C ARG A 7 10.82 -1.75 -6.66
N THR A 8 12.02 -1.21 -6.86
CA THR A 8 12.52 -0.04 -6.11
C THR A 8 11.73 1.21 -6.43
N ARG A 9 11.31 1.40 -7.68
CA ARG A 9 10.50 2.56 -8.09
C ARG A 9 9.19 2.63 -7.34
N GLN A 10 8.48 1.51 -7.29
CA GLN A 10 7.21 1.39 -6.58
C GLN A 10 7.38 1.57 -5.08
N LEU A 11 8.49 1.07 -4.51
CA LEU A 11 8.78 1.28 -3.09
C LEU A 11 9.01 2.76 -2.76
N VAL A 12 9.84 3.45 -3.53
CA VAL A 12 10.10 4.90 -3.33
C VAL A 12 8.84 5.71 -3.55
N GLU A 13 8.09 5.43 -4.62
CA GLU A 13 6.81 6.08 -4.91
C GLU A 13 5.81 5.90 -3.77
N PHE A 14 5.62 4.66 -3.29
CA PHE A 14 4.73 4.34 -2.18
C PHE A 14 5.08 5.15 -0.92
N ILE A 15 6.38 5.17 -0.55
CA ILE A 15 6.85 5.88 0.64
C ILE A 15 6.65 7.38 0.46
N GLU A 16 7.13 7.98 -0.63
CA GLU A 16 7.06 9.43 -0.82
C GLU A 16 5.62 9.93 -0.96
N LEU A 17 4.76 9.22 -1.70
CA LEU A 17 3.36 9.60 -1.84
C LEU A 17 2.60 9.44 -0.51
N SER A 18 2.85 8.36 0.23
CA SER A 18 2.26 8.18 1.58
C SER A 18 2.72 9.28 2.54
N ARG A 19 3.98 9.71 2.46
CA ARG A 19 4.48 10.85 3.24
C ARG A 19 3.79 12.16 2.87
N MET A 20 3.51 12.38 1.59
CA MET A 20 2.75 13.54 1.12
C MET A 20 1.30 13.52 1.63
N PHE A 21 0.72 12.34 1.83
CA PHE A 21 -0.58 12.18 2.50
C PHE A 21 -0.52 12.27 4.03
N GLY A 22 0.68 12.33 4.62
CA GLY A 22 0.87 12.53 6.06
C GLY A 22 1.41 11.34 6.83
N ALA A 23 1.90 10.28 6.16
CA ALA A 23 2.65 9.21 6.83
C ALA A 23 3.91 9.77 7.49
N THR A 24 4.10 9.46 8.77
CA THR A 24 5.32 9.85 9.51
C THR A 24 6.31 8.71 9.67
N HIS A 25 5.86 7.46 9.57
CA HIS A 25 6.70 6.28 9.74
C HIS A 25 6.15 5.08 8.98
N PHE A 26 7.04 4.15 8.63
CA PHE A 26 6.74 2.92 7.90
C PHE A 26 7.37 1.72 8.61
N THR A 27 6.59 0.66 8.82
CA THR A 27 7.12 -0.65 9.26
C THR A 27 7.00 -1.61 8.08
N LEU A 28 8.13 -2.04 7.52
CA LEU A 28 8.14 -3.00 6.41
C LEU A 28 8.51 -4.40 6.90
N TYR A 29 7.67 -5.37 6.60
CA TYR A 29 7.93 -6.78 6.91
C TYR A 29 8.59 -7.45 5.72
N ASP A 30 9.80 -7.98 5.90
CA ASP A 30 10.52 -8.73 4.88
C ASP A 30 10.36 -10.24 5.06
N TYR A 31 9.59 -10.87 4.17
CA TYR A 31 9.31 -12.31 4.10
C TYR A 31 9.81 -12.85 2.76
N LEU A 32 11.11 -12.68 2.44
CA LEU A 32 11.76 -13.04 1.17
C LEU A 32 11.72 -11.96 0.07
N GLY A 33 11.92 -10.69 0.40
CA GLY A 33 12.22 -9.64 -0.57
C GLY A 33 13.64 -9.75 -1.13
N ASN A 34 13.89 -9.16 -2.30
CA ASN A 34 15.24 -9.05 -2.84
C ASN A 34 15.97 -7.86 -2.18
N LEU A 35 16.49 -8.08 -0.98
CA LEU A 35 17.17 -7.05 -0.22
C LEU A 35 18.43 -6.50 -0.91
N THR A 36 19.08 -7.26 -1.80
CA THR A 36 20.22 -6.75 -2.60
C THR A 36 19.81 -5.52 -3.42
N VAL A 37 18.62 -5.59 -4.03
CA VAL A 37 18.09 -4.51 -4.87
C VAL A 37 17.46 -3.39 -4.02
N LEU A 38 16.79 -3.74 -2.92
CA LEU A 38 15.99 -2.79 -2.13
C LEU A 38 16.79 -2.08 -1.03
N ASN A 39 17.84 -2.69 -0.49
CA ASN A 39 18.58 -2.18 0.67
C ASN A 39 19.12 -0.75 0.49
N PRO A 40 19.64 -0.32 -0.68
CA PRO A 40 20.12 1.05 -0.82
C PRO A 40 19.03 2.09 -0.51
N VAL A 41 17.78 1.82 -0.91
CA VAL A 41 16.63 2.69 -0.62
C VAL A 41 16.16 2.51 0.82
N ILE A 42 15.99 1.27 1.27
CA ILE A 42 15.52 0.96 2.63
C ILE A 42 16.41 1.61 3.69
N ARG A 43 17.74 1.42 3.60
CA ARG A 43 18.69 1.97 4.57
C ARG A 43 18.69 3.49 4.61
N GLU A 44 18.44 4.14 3.49
CA GLU A 44 18.34 5.59 3.45
C GLU A 44 17.10 6.07 4.23
N TYR A 45 15.97 5.37 4.12
CA TYR A 45 14.78 5.68 4.91
C TYR A 45 14.93 5.32 6.39
N GLU A 46 15.61 4.21 6.72
CA GLU A 46 15.96 3.87 8.11
C GLU A 46 16.87 4.94 8.73
N LYS A 47 17.88 5.42 8.00
CA LYS A 47 18.77 6.51 8.44
C LYS A 47 18.01 7.81 8.71
N GLN A 48 16.95 8.09 7.96
CA GLN A 48 16.08 9.24 8.18
C GLN A 48 15.09 9.04 9.35
N GLY A 49 15.06 7.86 9.99
CA GLY A 49 14.10 7.51 11.03
C GLY A 49 12.67 7.30 10.51
N LEU A 50 12.50 7.21 9.19
CA LEU A 50 11.20 7.10 8.54
C LEU A 50 10.73 5.66 8.42
N LEU A 51 11.64 4.70 8.43
CA LEU A 51 11.32 3.30 8.15
C LEU A 51 12.00 2.38 9.15
N GLU A 52 11.30 1.32 9.53
CA GLU A 52 11.83 0.18 10.28
C GLU A 52 11.62 -1.09 9.44
N LEU A 53 12.71 -1.80 9.10
CA LEU A 53 12.64 -3.09 8.44
C LEU A 53 12.57 -4.22 9.47
N VAL A 54 11.45 -4.93 9.50
CA VAL A 54 11.24 -6.13 10.31
C VAL A 54 11.58 -7.36 9.47
N ASN A 55 12.66 -8.06 9.83
CA ASN A 55 12.99 -9.36 9.25
C ASN A 55 11.93 -10.39 9.70
N TRP A 56 11.00 -10.71 8.81
CA TRP A 56 9.84 -11.53 9.11
C TRP A 56 10.13 -12.97 8.70
N LYS A 57 10.69 -13.76 9.62
CA LYS A 57 10.89 -15.21 9.45
C LYS A 57 10.06 -15.94 10.48
N LEU A 58 9.00 -16.61 10.04
CA LEU A 58 8.19 -17.46 10.92
C LEU A 58 8.86 -18.84 11.02
N ALA A 59 9.33 -19.20 12.21
CA ALA A 59 9.90 -20.51 12.46
C ALA A 59 8.82 -21.60 12.32
N GLY A 60 9.12 -22.70 11.62
CA GLY A 60 8.27 -23.89 11.59
C GLY A 60 7.07 -23.84 10.65
N MET A 61 7.06 -22.98 9.62
CA MET A 61 6.12 -23.12 8.51
C MET A 61 6.60 -24.25 7.60
N VAL A 62 5.71 -25.22 7.35
CA VAL A 62 6.02 -26.61 7.02
C VAL A 62 5.75 -26.83 5.54
N THR A 63 6.75 -27.32 4.81
CA THR A 63 6.49 -28.29 3.72
C THR A 63 7.67 -29.23 3.50
N ASP A 64 8.19 -29.89 4.54
CA ASP A 64 9.06 -31.08 4.30
C ASP A 64 8.22 -32.30 3.89
N HIS A 65 6.89 -32.21 4.00
CA HIS A 65 5.94 -33.28 3.68
C HIS A 65 4.76 -32.73 2.86
N VAL A 66 4.92 -32.63 1.55
CA VAL A 66 3.79 -32.38 0.63
C VAL A 66 3.79 -33.48 -0.42
N LEU A 67 2.64 -34.13 -0.58
CA LEU A 67 2.51 -35.34 -1.39
C LEU A 67 2.02 -35.04 -2.82
N ASN A 68 1.42 -33.86 -3.09
CA ASN A 68 1.07 -33.43 -4.46
C ASN A 68 1.00 -31.88 -4.68
N PRO A 69 1.00 -31.40 -5.94
CA PRO A 69 1.00 -29.96 -6.26
C PRO A 69 -0.24 -29.15 -5.87
N GLU A 70 -1.40 -29.80 -5.65
CA GLU A 70 -2.62 -29.11 -5.21
C GLU A 70 -2.59 -28.82 -3.72
N GLU A 71 -2.18 -29.82 -2.92
CA GLU A 71 -1.91 -29.66 -1.50
C GLU A 71 -0.84 -28.59 -1.27
N GLU A 72 0.23 -28.59 -2.07
CA GLU A 72 1.27 -27.56 -2.01
C GLU A 72 0.69 -26.15 -2.21
N ARG A 73 -0.18 -25.98 -3.21
CA ARG A 73 -0.83 -24.69 -3.49
C ARG A 73 -1.75 -24.26 -2.36
N PHE A 74 -2.51 -25.19 -1.80
CA PHE A 74 -3.43 -24.91 -0.69
C PHE A 74 -2.65 -24.50 0.57
N VAL A 75 -1.64 -25.30 0.96
CA VAL A 75 -0.80 -25.04 2.13
C VAL A 75 -0.10 -23.68 1.97
N LYS A 76 0.57 -23.42 0.84
CA LYS A 76 1.21 -22.12 0.59
C LYS A 76 0.23 -20.95 0.67
N GLY A 77 -0.98 -21.12 0.13
CA GLY A 77 -2.02 -20.09 0.20
C GLY A 77 -2.47 -19.82 1.64
N PHE A 78 -2.65 -20.87 2.44
CA PHE A 78 -3.01 -20.76 3.86
C PHE A 78 -1.88 -20.12 4.68
N GLU A 79 -0.64 -20.56 4.46
CA GLU A 79 0.55 -20.00 5.09
C GLU A 79 0.72 -18.51 4.79
N ASP A 80 0.54 -18.10 3.52
CA ASP A 80 0.60 -16.69 3.13
C ASP A 80 -0.46 -15.86 3.87
N GLN A 81 -1.69 -16.37 4.01
CA GLN A 81 -2.75 -15.69 4.75
C GLN A 81 -2.44 -15.58 6.25
N CYS A 82 -2.01 -16.67 6.88
CA CYS A 82 -1.61 -16.67 8.29
C CYS A 82 -0.45 -15.72 8.54
N THR A 83 0.57 -15.74 7.68
CA THR A 83 1.75 -14.88 7.74
C THR A 83 1.36 -13.41 7.67
N GLN A 84 0.47 -13.05 6.74
CA GLN A 84 -0.02 -11.67 6.64
C GLN A 84 -0.79 -11.25 7.89
N VAL A 85 -1.73 -12.07 8.38
CA VAL A 85 -2.52 -11.75 9.58
C VAL A 85 -1.61 -11.58 10.80
N LEU A 86 -0.60 -12.44 10.96
CA LEU A 86 0.38 -12.34 12.03
C LEU A 86 1.21 -11.06 11.90
N ALA A 87 1.72 -10.73 10.71
CA ALA A 87 2.48 -9.50 10.49
C ALA A 87 1.66 -8.24 10.76
N HIS A 88 0.39 -8.20 10.31
CA HIS A 88 -0.50 -7.06 10.56
C HIS A 88 -0.80 -6.90 12.06
N THR A 89 -1.03 -8.01 12.76
CA THR A 89 -1.31 -7.98 14.20
C THR A 89 -0.06 -7.60 14.99
N GLU A 90 1.12 -8.13 14.65
CA GLU A 90 2.38 -7.73 15.29
C GLU A 90 2.67 -6.24 15.04
N CYS A 91 2.47 -5.75 13.82
CA CYS A 91 2.61 -4.33 13.47
C CYS A 91 1.67 -3.44 14.30
N LEU A 92 0.42 -3.86 14.48
CA LEU A 92 -0.54 -3.16 15.34
C LEU A 92 0.05 -2.99 16.75
N TYR A 93 0.46 -4.09 17.39
CA TYR A 93 0.96 -4.04 18.77
C TYR A 93 2.32 -3.34 18.91
N ARG A 94 3.23 -3.50 17.94
CA ARG A 94 4.52 -2.80 17.87
C ARG A 94 4.36 -1.28 17.90
N ASN A 95 3.30 -0.80 17.25
CA ASN A 95 3.07 0.62 16.99
C ASN A 95 1.93 1.23 17.82
N LEU A 96 1.18 0.41 18.55
CA LEU A 96 -0.02 0.78 19.32
C LEU A 96 0.18 1.99 20.24
N HIS A 97 1.36 2.09 20.87
CA HIS A 97 1.69 3.16 21.81
C HIS A 97 2.57 4.26 21.20
N LYS A 98 3.05 4.07 19.96
CA LYS A 98 3.92 5.01 19.24
C LYS A 98 3.12 5.94 18.35
N TYR A 99 2.10 5.42 17.67
CA TYR A 99 1.34 6.15 16.66
C TYR A 99 -0.16 6.10 16.95
N LYS A 100 -0.83 7.23 16.75
CA LYS A 100 -2.28 7.34 16.97
C LYS A 100 -3.07 6.58 15.91
N TYR A 101 -2.66 6.71 14.65
CA TYR A 101 -3.29 6.06 13.50
C TYR A 101 -2.31 5.11 12.85
N ILE A 102 -2.76 3.90 12.54
CA ILE A 102 -1.96 2.85 11.89
C ILE A 102 -2.75 2.34 10.71
N ALA A 103 -2.16 2.32 9.52
CA ALA A 103 -2.79 1.83 8.31
C ALA A 103 -2.09 0.57 7.82
N PHE A 104 -2.86 -0.39 7.31
CA PHE A 104 -2.35 -1.66 6.81
C PHE A 104 -2.79 -1.85 5.37
N TYR A 105 -1.83 -1.87 4.44
CA TYR A 105 -2.09 -2.01 3.02
C TYR A 105 -0.80 -2.44 2.28
N ASP A 106 -0.98 -2.99 1.08
CA ASP A 106 0.08 -3.54 0.25
C ASP A 106 0.79 -2.45 -0.55
N LEU A 107 2.01 -2.73 -1.07
CA LEU A 107 2.82 -1.74 -1.80
C LEU A 107 2.23 -1.34 -3.18
N ASP A 108 1.26 -2.10 -3.68
CA ASP A 108 0.49 -1.79 -4.88
C ASP A 108 -0.87 -1.11 -4.57
N GLU A 109 -1.13 -0.82 -3.29
CA GLU A 109 -2.32 -0.15 -2.78
C GLU A 109 -1.95 1.25 -2.25
N MET A 110 -2.83 2.23 -2.44
CA MET A 110 -2.69 3.59 -1.89
C MET A 110 -3.99 4.02 -1.25
N LEU A 111 -3.95 4.43 0.03
CA LEU A 111 -5.10 5.07 0.68
C LEU A 111 -5.13 6.55 0.27
N VAL A 112 -6.04 6.94 -0.60
CA VAL A 112 -6.08 8.28 -1.18
C VAL A 112 -7.12 9.14 -0.45
N PRO A 113 -6.71 10.26 0.16
CA PRO A 113 -7.68 11.25 0.64
C PRO A 113 -8.27 11.96 -0.57
N GLY A 114 -9.57 11.81 -0.82
CA GLY A 114 -10.23 12.30 -2.05
C GLY A 114 -10.58 13.78 -1.98
N TYR A 115 -11.21 14.20 -0.89
CA TYR A 115 -11.62 15.60 -0.68
C TYR A 115 -10.47 16.47 -0.15
N ASN A 116 -9.73 15.96 0.84
CA ASN A 116 -8.57 16.62 1.42
C ASN A 116 -7.26 16.17 0.78
N ARG A 117 -6.17 16.89 1.02
CA ARG A 117 -4.84 16.49 0.51
C ARG A 117 -4.15 15.45 1.40
N THR A 118 -4.56 15.36 2.67
CA THR A 118 -3.85 14.54 3.67
C THR A 118 -4.81 13.71 4.54
N TRP A 119 -4.34 12.59 5.07
CA TRP A 119 -5.12 11.77 6.02
C TRP A 119 -5.43 12.49 7.33
N PRO A 120 -4.52 13.29 7.94
CA PRO A 120 -4.87 14.06 9.13
C PRO A 120 -6.03 15.03 8.92
N GLU A 121 -6.16 15.61 7.73
CA GLU A 121 -7.32 16.45 7.38
C GLU A 121 -8.59 15.60 7.21
N LEU A 122 -8.51 14.49 6.47
CA LEU A 122 -9.63 13.57 6.28
C LEU A 122 -10.18 13.07 7.62
N VAL A 123 -9.31 12.59 8.51
CA VAL A 123 -9.74 12.00 9.80
C VAL A 123 -10.35 13.05 10.74
N LYS A 124 -10.05 14.35 10.57
CA LYS A 124 -10.73 15.42 11.33
C LYS A 124 -12.21 15.57 10.94
N LEU A 125 -12.61 15.13 9.74
CA LEU A 125 -14.00 15.12 9.30
C LEU A 125 -14.80 13.95 9.88
N ILE A 126 -14.13 12.94 10.43
CA ILE A 126 -14.77 11.74 10.96
C ILE A 126 -15.19 11.98 12.43
N PRO A 127 -16.41 11.58 12.83
CA PRO A 127 -16.83 11.64 14.23
C PRO A 127 -15.88 10.86 15.17
N LYS A 128 -15.70 11.35 16.40
CA LYS A 128 -14.69 10.84 17.34
C LYS A 128 -14.97 9.45 17.94
N ASN A 129 -16.14 8.86 17.67
CA ASN A 129 -16.60 7.59 18.26
C ASN A 129 -16.19 6.35 17.44
N TYR A 130 -15.41 6.52 16.37
CA TYR A 130 -14.95 5.40 15.53
C TYR A 130 -13.50 5.03 15.81
N SER A 131 -13.22 3.73 15.74
CA SER A 131 -11.91 3.16 16.04
C SER A 131 -11.17 2.60 14.82
N SER A 132 -11.84 2.55 13.68
CA SER A 132 -11.23 2.18 12.41
C SER A 132 -11.94 2.86 11.26
N PHE A 133 -11.22 3.11 10.16
CA PHE A 133 -11.72 3.78 8.98
C PHE A 133 -11.48 2.88 7.75
N ILE A 134 -12.56 2.53 7.07
CA ILE A 134 -12.57 1.56 5.97
C ILE A 134 -12.48 2.32 4.65
N PHE A 135 -11.49 1.97 3.82
CA PHE A 135 -11.31 2.49 2.48
C PHE A 135 -11.66 1.40 1.45
N HIS A 136 -12.61 1.70 0.57
CA HIS A 136 -13.06 0.77 -0.48
C HIS A 136 -12.19 0.82 -1.73
N ASN A 137 -12.16 -0.30 -2.45
CA ASN A 137 -11.30 -0.47 -3.61
C ASN A 137 -11.78 0.38 -4.78
N ARG A 138 -10.83 1.08 -5.41
CA ARG A 138 -10.91 1.58 -6.77
C ARG A 138 -9.75 0.99 -7.55
N PHE A 139 -10.04 0.20 -8.58
CA PHE A 139 -9.01 -0.55 -9.31
C PHE A 139 -8.43 0.25 -10.47
N PHE A 140 -7.11 0.16 -10.62
CA PHE A 140 -6.34 0.72 -11.73
C PHE A 140 -5.63 -0.41 -12.47
N PRO A 141 -6.21 -0.93 -13.58
CA PRO A 141 -5.62 -2.06 -14.29
C PRO A 141 -4.30 -1.71 -14.99
N LEU A 142 -3.21 -2.43 -14.67
CA LEU A 142 -1.89 -2.17 -15.27
C LEU A 142 -1.79 -2.55 -16.77
N ARG A 143 -2.81 -3.19 -17.33
CA ARG A 143 -2.92 -3.43 -18.78
C ARG A 143 -3.28 -2.15 -19.56
N ASN A 144 -3.91 -1.19 -18.89
CA ASN A 144 -4.41 0.04 -19.49
C ASN A 144 -3.38 1.16 -19.37
N ARG A 145 -2.09 0.86 -19.63
CA ARG A 145 -1.05 1.90 -19.65
C ARG A 145 -1.40 2.87 -20.78
N VAL A 146 -1.74 4.11 -20.42
CA VAL A 146 -2.04 5.13 -21.43
C VAL A 146 -0.71 5.68 -21.96
N LYS A 147 -0.15 5.01 -22.98
CA LYS A 147 1.10 5.45 -23.64
C LYS A 147 1.01 6.87 -24.18
N GLU A 148 -0.19 7.33 -24.55
CA GLU A 148 -0.46 8.68 -25.09
C GLU A 148 -0.23 9.82 -24.08
N GLU A 149 -0.27 9.54 -22.77
CA GLU A 149 -0.01 10.57 -21.73
C GLU A 149 1.49 10.79 -21.52
N LEU A 150 2.29 9.72 -21.54
CA LEU A 150 3.76 9.80 -21.41
C LEU A 150 4.40 10.67 -22.50
N GLY A 151 3.84 10.63 -23.72
CA GLY A 151 4.30 11.46 -24.84
C GLY A 151 3.88 12.93 -24.77
N LYS A 152 2.91 13.31 -23.92
CA LYS A 152 2.44 14.70 -23.80
C LYS A 152 3.28 15.56 -22.87
N TYR A 153 3.89 14.98 -21.84
CA TYR A 153 4.48 15.77 -20.78
C TYR A 153 5.95 16.14 -20.99
N ASN A 154 6.68 15.49 -21.91
CA ASN A 154 8.12 15.71 -22.15
C ASN A 154 8.96 15.87 -20.86
N ASP A 155 8.49 15.30 -19.75
CA ASP A 155 9.03 15.50 -18.42
C ASP A 155 10.09 14.42 -18.19
N PRO A 156 11.39 14.80 -18.11
CA PRO A 156 12.46 13.82 -18.02
C PRO A 156 12.35 12.93 -16.78
N LEU A 157 11.81 13.44 -15.68
CA LEU A 157 11.66 12.66 -14.45
C LEU A 157 10.51 11.66 -14.56
N LEU A 158 9.41 12.04 -15.21
CA LEU A 158 8.30 11.12 -15.48
C LEU A 158 8.77 9.94 -16.35
N ILE A 159 9.56 10.22 -17.39
CA ILE A 159 10.14 9.20 -18.27
C ILE A 159 11.19 8.36 -17.53
N LYS A 160 11.99 8.97 -16.65
CA LYS A 160 13.02 8.25 -15.88
C LYS A 160 12.41 7.29 -14.85
N TYR A 161 11.38 7.74 -14.14
CA TYR A 161 10.86 7.02 -12.97
C TYR A 161 9.61 6.21 -13.24
N HIS A 162 8.82 6.52 -14.27
CA HIS A 162 7.58 5.80 -14.58
C HIS A 162 6.70 5.49 -13.34
N PRO A 163 6.33 6.49 -12.50
CA PRO A 163 5.55 6.24 -11.29
C PRO A 163 4.17 5.69 -11.65
N VAL A 164 3.77 4.60 -11.01
CA VAL A 164 2.54 3.87 -11.33
C VAL A 164 1.32 4.77 -11.16
N SER A 165 1.32 5.65 -10.16
CA SER A 165 0.23 6.58 -9.87
C SER A 165 0.02 7.67 -10.92
N LEU A 166 1.04 7.96 -11.74
CA LEU A 166 0.99 8.95 -12.80
C LEU A 166 0.83 8.32 -14.19
N GLU A 167 1.25 7.07 -14.36
CA GLU A 167 1.13 6.32 -15.62
C GLU A 167 -0.23 5.64 -15.81
N TYR A 168 -0.84 5.19 -14.72
CA TYR A 168 -2.06 4.41 -14.73
C TYR A 168 -3.21 5.24 -14.19
N THR A 169 -3.75 6.11 -15.04
CA THR A 169 -4.85 7.03 -14.70
C THR A 169 -6.23 6.50 -15.10
N LEU A 170 -6.33 5.33 -15.73
CA LEU A 170 -7.61 4.71 -16.05
C LEU A 170 -8.09 3.84 -14.89
N ALA A 171 -9.05 4.36 -14.14
CA ALA A 171 -9.72 3.68 -13.04
C ALA A 171 -10.95 2.92 -13.55
N GLU A 172 -11.25 1.75 -12.98
CA GLU A 172 -12.59 1.17 -13.12
C GLU A 172 -13.62 2.10 -12.45
N SER A 173 -14.74 2.36 -13.11
CA SER A 173 -15.74 3.33 -12.67
C SER A 173 -16.52 2.88 -11.42
N GLU A 174 -16.57 1.56 -11.18
CA GLU A 174 -17.27 0.99 -10.03
C GLU A 174 -16.34 0.82 -8.84
N ILE A 175 -16.78 1.32 -7.69
CA ILE A 175 -16.15 1.06 -6.40
C ILE A 175 -16.44 -0.38 -5.97
N VAL A 176 -15.42 -1.08 -5.48
CA VAL A 176 -15.53 -2.45 -5.01
C VAL A 176 -15.43 -2.51 -3.48
N PHE A 177 -16.51 -2.95 -2.86
CA PHE A 177 -16.67 -3.03 -1.41
C PHE A 177 -16.09 -4.31 -0.79
N THR A 178 -15.61 -5.23 -1.63
CA THR A 178 -14.95 -6.46 -1.16
C THR A 178 -13.48 -6.19 -0.92
N ARG A 179 -12.92 -6.86 0.10
CA ARG A 179 -11.48 -6.78 0.41
C ARG A 179 -10.96 -5.35 0.63
N PRO A 180 -11.62 -4.50 1.45
CA PRO A 180 -11.14 -3.15 1.70
C PRO A 180 -9.83 -3.15 2.50
N LYS A 181 -9.26 -1.97 2.71
CA LYS A 181 -8.16 -1.76 3.66
C LYS A 181 -8.57 -0.76 4.73
N VAL A 182 -7.87 -0.85 5.85
CA VAL A 182 -8.31 -0.22 7.10
C VAL A 182 -7.18 0.58 7.71
N MET A 183 -7.51 1.80 8.13
CA MET A 183 -6.72 2.59 9.06
C MET A 183 -7.36 2.48 10.44
N VAL A 184 -6.59 2.22 11.50
CA VAL A 184 -7.10 2.04 12.86
C VAL A 184 -6.61 3.12 13.80
N LEU A 185 -7.47 3.49 14.76
CA LEU A 185 -7.09 4.13 16.00
C LEU A 185 -6.70 3.00 16.97
N GLY A 186 -5.42 2.92 17.33
CA GLY A 186 -4.87 1.71 17.96
C GLY A 186 -5.64 1.18 19.18
N LYS A 187 -6.24 2.06 20.00
CA LYS A 187 -6.91 1.69 21.27
C LYS A 187 -8.25 0.96 21.13
N GLY A 188 -8.84 0.84 19.94
CA GLY A 188 -10.15 0.20 19.76
C GLY A 188 -10.14 -1.13 18.99
N VAL A 189 -8.95 -1.68 18.72
CA VAL A 189 -8.76 -2.87 17.88
C VAL A 189 -7.82 -3.87 18.56
N SER A 190 -8.21 -5.14 18.60
CA SER A 190 -7.42 -6.23 19.21
C SER A 190 -6.66 -7.10 18.20
N LYS A 191 -7.11 -7.13 16.94
CA LYS A 191 -6.46 -7.91 15.89
C LYS A 191 -6.69 -7.26 14.53
N CYS A 192 -5.65 -7.24 13.69
CA CYS A 192 -5.76 -6.81 12.30
C CYS A 192 -5.66 -8.02 11.37
N ARG A 193 -6.69 -8.25 10.56
CA ARG A 193 -6.63 -9.17 9.41
C ARG A 193 -6.31 -8.40 8.14
N VAL A 194 -6.16 -9.11 7.02
CA VAL A 194 -5.79 -8.50 5.73
C VAL A 194 -6.82 -7.48 5.23
N HIS A 195 -8.11 -7.69 5.49
CA HIS A 195 -9.20 -6.87 4.95
C HIS A 195 -10.21 -6.35 5.99
N HIS A 196 -10.02 -6.69 7.26
CA HIS A 196 -10.89 -6.24 8.35
C HIS A 196 -10.15 -6.35 9.69
N VAL A 197 -10.71 -5.74 10.72
CA VAL A 197 -10.15 -5.73 12.06
C VAL A 197 -11.14 -6.32 13.06
N VAL A 198 -10.62 -6.80 14.18
CA VAL A 198 -11.45 -7.25 15.32
C VAL A 198 -11.48 -6.11 16.32
N HIS A 199 -12.67 -5.54 16.52
CA HIS A 199 -12.88 -4.44 17.45
C HIS A 199 -12.97 -4.92 18.90
N LEU A 200 -12.54 -4.05 19.82
CA LEU A 200 -12.84 -4.19 21.24
C LEU A 200 -14.30 -3.78 21.50
N SER A 201 -14.84 -4.17 22.66
CA SER A 201 -16.22 -3.81 23.04
C SER A 201 -16.42 -2.29 22.99
N GLY A 202 -17.54 -1.84 22.40
CA GLY A 202 -17.88 -0.43 22.22
C GLY A 202 -17.09 0.30 21.11
N SER A 203 -16.23 -0.39 20.38
CA SER A 203 -15.48 0.16 19.24
C SER A 203 -16.14 -0.22 17.92
N HIS A 204 -16.23 0.73 17.00
CA HIS A 204 -16.93 0.54 15.72
C HIS A 204 -16.12 1.06 14.52
N PRO A 205 -16.32 0.46 13.33
CA PRO A 205 -15.76 0.98 12.10
C PRO A 205 -16.57 2.16 11.57
N PHE A 206 -15.88 3.11 10.94
CA PHE A 206 -16.46 4.11 10.06
C PHE A 206 -16.20 3.69 8.61
N ASP A 207 -17.26 3.56 7.84
CA ASP A 207 -17.18 3.38 6.39
C ASP A 207 -16.92 4.74 5.74
N ILE A 208 -15.73 4.95 5.16
CA ILE A 208 -15.39 6.25 4.58
C ILE A 208 -16.19 6.44 3.29
N PRO A 209 -16.98 7.53 3.16
CA PRO A 209 -17.61 7.89 1.90
C PRO A 209 -16.56 8.02 0.79
N VAL A 210 -16.83 7.43 -0.38
CA VAL A 210 -15.93 7.38 -1.54
C VAL A 210 -15.31 8.75 -1.91
N HIS A 211 -16.10 9.82 -1.83
CA HIS A 211 -15.62 11.17 -2.13
C HIS A 211 -14.63 11.72 -1.09
N LEU A 212 -14.66 11.24 0.15
CA LEU A 212 -13.71 11.61 1.20
C LEU A 212 -12.42 10.80 1.10
N GLY A 213 -12.50 9.51 0.78
CA GLY A 213 -11.31 8.68 0.61
C GLY A 213 -11.60 7.31 -0.02
N THR A 214 -10.64 6.82 -0.78
CA THR A 214 -10.69 5.52 -1.47
C THR A 214 -9.35 4.81 -1.39
N MET A 215 -9.35 3.50 -1.51
CA MET A 215 -8.13 2.72 -1.69
C MET A 215 -7.92 2.47 -3.18
N TRP A 216 -6.87 3.05 -3.74
CA TRP A 216 -6.47 2.83 -5.12
C TRP A 216 -5.59 1.59 -5.20
N HIS A 217 -6.01 0.59 -5.98
CA HIS A 217 -5.26 -0.66 -6.14
C HIS A 217 -4.79 -0.85 -7.58
N TYR A 218 -3.48 -0.76 -7.78
CA TYR A 218 -2.81 -0.87 -9.07
C TYR A 218 -2.43 -2.33 -9.37
N ARG A 219 -3.28 -3.05 -10.11
CA ARG A 219 -3.14 -4.50 -10.29
C ARG A 219 -3.16 -4.95 -11.74
N SER A 220 -2.39 -5.99 -12.05
CA SER A 220 -2.21 -6.51 -13.42
C SER A 220 -3.44 -7.24 -13.97
N ARG A 221 -4.22 -7.89 -13.11
CA ARG A 221 -5.43 -8.63 -13.50
C ARG A 221 -6.56 -8.22 -12.58
N PRO A 222 -7.63 -7.56 -13.03
CA PRO A 222 -8.83 -7.42 -12.22
C PRO A 222 -9.44 -8.82 -11.92
N PRO A 223 -10.41 -8.95 -10.99
CA PRO A 223 -11.16 -10.20 -10.85
C PRO A 223 -11.62 -10.68 -12.23
N LYS A 224 -11.49 -11.98 -12.51
CA LYS A 224 -11.90 -12.58 -13.79
C LYS A 224 -13.26 -11.99 -14.19
N ASP A 225 -13.36 -11.49 -15.42
CA ASP A 225 -14.56 -10.94 -16.06
C ASP A 225 -14.90 -9.44 -15.88
N SER A 226 -14.03 -8.59 -15.31
CA SER A 226 -14.30 -7.13 -15.33
C SER A 226 -14.12 -6.51 -16.74
N LYS A 227 -15.19 -6.53 -17.55
CA LYS A 227 -15.41 -5.54 -18.63
C LYS A 227 -16.01 -4.26 -18.03
N LYS A 228 -15.50 -3.82 -16.89
CA LYS A 228 -16.04 -2.64 -16.22
C LYS A 228 -15.71 -1.39 -17.04
N PRO A 229 -16.62 -0.41 -17.10
CA PRO A 229 -16.30 0.89 -17.69
C PRO A 229 -15.08 1.45 -16.96
N ALA A 230 -14.20 2.13 -17.71
CA ALA A 230 -13.05 2.80 -17.14
C ALA A 230 -13.15 4.30 -17.42
N GLU A 231 -12.77 5.10 -16.43
CA GLU A 231 -12.74 6.55 -16.51
C GLU A 231 -11.35 7.08 -16.19
N ARG A 232 -11.02 8.25 -16.72
CA ARG A 232 -9.75 8.92 -16.46
C ARG A 232 -9.83 9.61 -15.10
N ASP A 233 -8.88 9.30 -14.22
CA ASP A 233 -8.68 9.97 -12.95
C ASP A 233 -7.27 10.54 -12.87
N TYR A 234 -7.20 11.87 -12.85
CA TYR A 234 -5.95 12.64 -12.77
C TYR A 234 -5.67 13.18 -11.37
N TYR A 235 -6.35 12.68 -10.33
CA TYR A 235 -6.17 13.19 -8.96
C TYR A 235 -4.70 13.22 -8.53
N MET A 236 -3.93 12.18 -8.87
CA MET A 236 -2.50 12.08 -8.55
C MET A 236 -1.63 13.14 -9.23
N TYR A 237 -2.08 13.75 -10.33
CA TYR A 237 -1.31 14.81 -11.00
C TYR A 237 -1.19 16.08 -10.15
N LYS A 238 -2.07 16.28 -9.15
CA LYS A 238 -1.92 17.34 -8.13
C LYS A 238 -0.63 17.25 -7.30
N PHE A 239 0.02 16.09 -7.36
CA PHE A 239 1.23 15.75 -6.61
C PHE A 239 2.43 15.49 -7.53
N LYS A 240 2.26 15.63 -8.87
CA LYS A 240 3.22 15.19 -9.89
C LYS A 240 4.63 15.74 -9.64
N ASP A 241 4.76 17.07 -9.63
CA ASP A 241 6.08 17.72 -9.58
C ASP A 241 6.79 17.44 -8.25
N GLU A 242 6.05 17.47 -7.13
CA GLU A 242 6.59 17.19 -5.80
C GLU A 242 7.01 15.71 -5.67
N LEU A 243 6.17 14.78 -6.14
CA LEU A 243 6.47 13.34 -6.11
C LEU A 243 7.72 13.04 -6.93
N LEU A 244 7.80 13.53 -8.18
CA LEU A 244 8.94 13.31 -9.06
C LEU A 244 10.23 13.88 -8.46
N ALA A 245 10.19 15.09 -7.88
CA ALA A 245 11.35 15.69 -7.23
C ALA A 245 11.82 14.90 -5.98
N ARG A 246 10.88 14.37 -5.18
CA ARG A 246 11.18 13.53 -4.02
C ARG A 246 11.79 12.19 -4.43
N MET A 247 11.21 11.53 -5.42
CA MET A 247 11.75 10.29 -5.99
C MET A 247 13.16 10.52 -6.54
N ASP A 248 13.37 11.58 -7.32
CA ASP A 248 14.68 11.88 -7.91
C ASP A 248 15.75 12.07 -6.84
N ARG A 249 15.44 12.82 -5.78
CA ARG A 249 16.35 13.01 -4.64
C ARG A 249 16.78 11.69 -4.01
N ILE A 250 15.85 10.76 -3.79
CA ILE A 250 16.15 9.46 -3.17
C ILE A 250 17.03 8.62 -4.09
N PHE A 251 16.70 8.53 -5.38
CA PHE A 251 17.50 7.76 -6.33
C PHE A 251 18.89 8.36 -6.58
N GLN A 252 19.02 9.69 -6.63
CA GLN A 252 20.33 10.34 -6.72
C GLN A 252 21.20 10.06 -5.49
N LYS A 253 20.60 10.13 -4.28
CA LYS A 253 21.32 9.93 -3.03
C LYS A 253 21.77 8.48 -2.82
N THR A 254 20.90 7.54 -3.15
CA THR A 254 21.13 6.10 -2.90
C THR A 254 21.87 5.40 -4.03
N ARG A 255 21.84 5.97 -5.25
CA ARG A 255 22.29 5.33 -6.49
C ARG A 255 21.66 3.94 -6.69
N ALA A 256 20.47 3.73 -6.14
CA ALA A 256 19.75 2.47 -6.26
C ALA A 256 19.36 2.20 -7.72
N LEU A 257 19.29 0.91 -8.08
CA LEU A 257 18.75 0.51 -9.39
C LEU A 257 17.30 0.98 -9.50
N ILE A 258 16.92 1.49 -10.67
CA ILE A 258 15.56 1.95 -10.98
C ILE A 258 14.84 0.80 -11.67
N VAL A 259 14.09 0.00 -10.90
CA VAL A 259 13.39 -1.21 -11.35
C VAL A 259 11.97 -1.29 -10.83
#